data_AF-A0A1F8PNL3-F1
#
_entry.id   AF-A0A1F8PNL3-F1
#
_cell.length_a   1.000
_cell.length_b   1.000
_cell.length_c   1.000
_cell.angle_alpha   90.00
_cell.angle_beta   90.00
_cell.angle_gamma   90.00
#
_symmetry.space_group_name_H-M   'P 1'
#
loop_
_entity.id
_entity.type
_entity.pdbx_description
1 polymer ?
#
loop_
_entity_poly.entity_id
_entity_poly.type
_entity_poly.pdbx_seq_one_letter_code
_entity_poly.pdbx_strand_id
1 'polypeptide(L)'
;MKKETVLKEAVKQWGVDAQCAVAIEEMAELIKELIKLKRADYRYSAESIQPLIEEVADVRLMIEQVIYMFDISTDDIDDISERKLNKIAGRLGLK
;
A
#
# COMPACT_ATOMS: atom_id res chain seq x y z
N MET A 1 -11.31 17.84 6.78
CA MET A 1 -10.83 17.91 5.38
C MET A 1 -10.94 16.52 4.78
N LYS A 2 -11.42 16.35 3.55
CA LYS A 2 -11.55 15.02 2.94
C LYS A 2 -10.16 14.50 2.54
N LYS A 3 -9.87 13.22 2.75
CA LYS A 3 -8.60 12.54 2.40
C LYS A 3 -8.12 12.92 0.99
N GLU A 4 -9.02 12.82 0.02
CA GLU A 4 -8.76 13.17 -1.38
C GLU A 4 -8.25 14.61 -1.57
N THR A 5 -8.78 15.58 -0.81
CA THR A 5 -8.31 16.97 -0.86
C THR A 5 -6.86 17.09 -0.41
N VAL A 6 -6.46 16.33 0.61
CA VAL A 6 -5.08 16.35 1.13
C VAL A 6 -4.11 15.79 0.11
N LEU A 7 -4.43 14.62 -0.47
CA LEU A 7 -3.59 13.97 -1.47
C LEU A 7 -3.42 14.84 -2.73
N LYS A 8 -4.48 15.57 -3.11
CA LYS A 8 -4.46 16.52 -4.23
C LYS A 8 -3.54 17.71 -3.95
N GLU A 9 -3.70 18.35 -2.80
CA GLU A 9 -2.86 19.49 -2.44
C GLU A 9 -1.41 19.09 -2.20
N ALA A 10 -1.14 17.87 -1.72
CA ALA A 10 0.21 17.34 -1.57
C ALA A 10 0.97 17.30 -2.90
N VAL A 11 0.37 16.73 -3.95
CA VAL A 11 0.98 16.67 -5.30
C VAL A 11 1.16 18.07 -5.87
N LYS A 12 0.17 18.94 -5.68
CA LYS A 12 0.24 20.33 -6.16
C LYS A 12 1.34 21.13 -5.46
N GLN A 13 1.57 20.88 -4.17
CA GLN A 13 2.56 21.59 -3.36
C GLN A 13 3.99 21.07 -3.58
N TRP A 14 4.17 19.75 -3.69
CA TRP A 14 5.51 19.13 -3.70
C TRP A 14 5.89 18.45 -5.01
N GLY A 15 4.93 18.24 -5.91
CA GLY A 15 5.15 17.61 -7.22
C GLY A 15 5.16 16.09 -7.18
N VAL A 16 4.99 15.49 -8.36
CA VAL A 16 4.90 14.02 -8.55
C VAL A 16 6.19 13.31 -8.13
N ASP A 17 7.36 13.86 -8.47
CA ASP A 17 8.65 13.22 -8.16
C ASP A 17 8.88 13.06 -6.65
N ALA A 18 8.61 14.12 -5.88
CA ALA A 18 8.71 14.08 -4.42
C ALA A 18 7.72 13.08 -3.81
N GLN A 19 6.48 13.04 -4.30
CA GLN A 19 5.47 12.11 -3.81
C GLN A 19 5.77 10.66 -4.21
N CYS A 20 6.38 10.42 -5.37
CA CYS A 20 6.92 9.11 -5.73
C CYS A 20 8.05 8.68 -4.79
N ALA A 21 8.94 9.60 -4.41
CA ALA A 21 10.00 9.30 -3.44
C ALA A 21 9.43 8.90 -2.07
N VAL A 22 8.42 9.62 -1.58
CA VAL A 22 7.70 9.24 -0.34
C VAL A 22 7.04 7.87 -0.50
N ALA A 23 6.33 7.61 -1.59
CA ALA A 23 5.72 6.29 -1.82
C ALA A 23 6.76 5.15 -1.83
N ILE A 24 7.96 5.38 -2.35
CA ILE A 24 9.06 4.41 -2.32
C ILE A 24 9.55 4.18 -0.88
N GLU A 25 9.68 5.25 -0.09
CA GLU A 25 10.10 5.20 1.31
C GLU A 25 9.12 4.39 2.16
N GLU A 26 7.82 4.68 2.11
CA GLU A 26 6.79 3.95 2.87
C GLU A 26 6.75 2.45 2.49
N MET A 27 6.94 2.13 1.21
CA MET A 27 7.02 0.73 0.76
C MET A 27 8.26 0.03 1.32
N ALA A 28 9.39 0.73 1.43
CA ALA A 28 10.62 0.22 2.03
C ALA A 28 10.47 0.03 3.55
N GLU A 29 9.75 0.92 4.22
CA GLU A 29 9.44 0.83 5.64
C GLU A 29 8.55 -0.39 5.94
N LEU A 30 7.50 -0.62 5.14
CA LEU A 30 6.69 -1.85 5.21
C LEU A 30 7.54 -3.12 4.98
N ILE A 31 8.44 -3.10 3.99
CA ILE A 31 9.37 -4.22 3.75
C ILE A 31 10.23 -4.48 4.99
N LYS A 32 10.76 -3.43 5.62
CA LYS A 32 11.58 -3.49 6.84
C LYS A 32 10.81 -4.14 7.99
N GLU A 33 9.56 -3.76 8.24
CA GLU A 33 8.74 -4.37 9.29
C GLU A 33 8.38 -5.83 9.01
N LEU A 34 8.06 -6.18 7.76
CA LEU A 34 7.84 -7.58 7.37
C LEU A 34 9.10 -8.45 7.57
N ILE A 35 10.29 -7.92 7.33
CA ILE A 35 11.56 -8.61 7.60
C ILE A 35 11.75 -8.85 9.11
N LYS A 36 11.44 -7.86 9.95
CA LYS A 36 11.52 -8.01 11.42
C LYS A 36 10.58 -9.12 11.90
N LEU A 37 9.33 -9.14 11.40
CA LEU A 37 8.37 -10.18 11.74
C LEU A 37 8.82 -11.57 11.28
N LYS A 38 9.38 -11.67 10.08
CA LYS A 38 9.95 -12.93 9.59
C LYS A 38 11.09 -13.43 10.48
N ARG A 39 11.98 -12.54 10.95
CA ARG A 39 13.06 -12.91 11.89
C ARG A 39 12.54 -13.33 13.26
N ALA A 40 11.39 -12.78 13.68
CA ALA A 40 10.68 -13.17 14.87
C ALA A 40 9.82 -14.45 14.69
N ASP A 41 9.88 -15.11 13.52
CA ASP A 41 9.08 -16.28 13.18
C ASP A 41 7.56 -16.01 13.30
N TYR A 42 7.16 -14.82 12.85
CA TYR A 42 5.79 -14.30 12.86
C TYR A 42 5.12 -14.29 14.25
N ARG A 43 5.89 -14.34 15.33
CA ARG A 43 5.38 -14.14 16.69
C ARG A 43 5.21 -12.64 16.95
N TYR A 44 4.01 -12.24 17.36
CA TYR A 44 3.68 -10.85 17.67
C TYR A 44 2.95 -10.71 19.02
N SER A 45 3.17 -9.57 19.67
CA SER A 45 2.30 -8.99 20.68
C SER A 45 1.53 -7.81 20.09
N ALA A 46 0.58 -7.24 20.85
CA ALA A 46 -0.14 -6.04 20.41
C ALA A 46 0.83 -4.85 20.18
N GLU A 47 1.85 -4.74 21.01
CA GLU A 47 2.87 -3.69 20.90
C GLU A 47 3.80 -3.94 19.71
N SER A 48 4.13 -5.19 19.40
CA SER A 48 5.05 -5.51 18.30
C SER A 48 4.40 -5.47 16.92
N ILE A 49 3.07 -5.51 16.83
CA ILE A 49 2.34 -5.42 15.56
C ILE A 49 1.98 -3.97 15.19
N GLN A 50 1.97 -3.06 16.17
CA GLN A 50 1.63 -1.66 15.96
C GLN A 50 2.47 -0.99 14.85
N PRO A 51 3.81 -1.18 14.79
CA PRO A 51 4.60 -0.63 13.67
C PRO A 51 4.14 -1.16 12.31
N LEU A 52 3.85 -2.47 12.18
CA LEU A 52 3.34 -3.03 10.92
C LEU A 52 2.01 -2.36 10.51
N ILE A 53 1.12 -2.10 11.46
CA ILE A 53 -0.17 -1.48 11.19
C ILE A 53 0.01 -0.06 10.64
N GLU A 54 0.94 0.70 11.21
CA GLU A 54 1.30 2.06 10.75
C GLU A 54 1.81 2.00 9.30
N GLU A 55 2.82 1.18 9.02
CA GLU A 55 3.39 1.08 7.67
C GLU A 55 2.38 0.58 6.62
N VAL A 56 1.45 -0.30 7.01
CA VAL A 56 0.36 -0.74 6.13
C VAL A 56 -0.60 0.42 5.85
N ALA A 57 -0.90 1.26 6.84
CA ALA A 57 -1.75 2.43 6.64
C ALA A 57 -1.09 3.46 5.72
N ASP A 58 0.22 3.71 5.91
CA ASP A 58 0.99 4.66 5.11
C ASP A 58 1.12 4.18 3.65
N VAL A 59 1.44 2.90 3.45
CA VAL A 59 1.44 2.29 2.11
C VAL A 59 0.07 2.36 1.44
N ARG A 60 -1.03 2.13 2.16
CA ARG A 60 -2.38 2.26 1.59
C ARG A 60 -2.66 3.68 1.13
N LEU A 61 -2.23 4.68 1.92
CA LEU A 61 -2.38 6.09 1.55
C LEU A 61 -1.54 6.44 0.31
N MET A 62 -0.32 5.92 0.24
CA MET A 62 0.58 6.11 -0.91
C MET A 62 0.12 5.41 -2.17
N ILE A 63 -0.55 4.26 -2.08
CA ILE A 63 -1.22 3.67 -3.24
C ILE A 63 -2.30 4.60 -3.79
N GLU A 64 -3.12 5.22 -2.93
CA GLU A 64 -4.11 6.20 -3.39
C GLU A 64 -3.45 7.45 -3.98
N GLN A 65 -2.31 7.89 -3.42
CA GLN A 65 -1.53 8.99 -3.96
C GLN A 65 -1.01 8.67 -5.37
N VAL A 66 -0.52 7.45 -5.61
CA VAL A 66 -0.06 6.97 -6.92
C VAL A 66 -1.21 6.88 -7.92
N ILE A 67 -2.36 6.34 -7.52
CA ILE A 67 -3.57 6.29 -8.35
C ILE A 67 -3.93 7.71 -8.83
N TYR A 68 -3.90 8.68 -7.92
CA TYR A 68 -4.19 10.08 -8.26
C TYR A 68 -3.13 10.71 -9.16
N MET A 69 -1.83 10.52 -8.88
CA MET A 69 -0.74 11.12 -9.65
C MET A 69 -0.72 10.69 -11.12
N PHE A 70 -1.15 9.46 -11.41
CA PHE A 70 -1.07 8.87 -12.74
C PHE A 70 -2.44 8.64 -13.40
N ASP A 71 -3.50 9.21 -12.82
CA ASP A 71 -4.89 9.10 -13.33
C ASP A 71 -5.30 7.65 -13.61
N ILE A 72 -4.97 6.75 -12.67
CA ILE A 72 -5.23 5.31 -12.82
C ILE A 72 -6.70 5.04 -12.51
N SER A 73 -7.39 4.35 -13.41
CA SER A 73 -8.76 3.89 -13.18
C SER A 73 -8.81 2.84 -12.06
N THR A 74 -9.70 3.04 -11.09
CA THR A 74 -9.96 2.02 -10.05
C THR A 74 -10.58 0.75 -10.65
N ASP A 75 -11.39 0.90 -11.71
CA ASP A 75 -12.00 -0.25 -12.40
C ASP A 75 -10.92 -1.13 -13.04
N ASP A 76 -9.89 -0.53 -13.66
CA ASP A 76 -8.76 -1.28 -14.23
C ASP A 76 -7.96 -2.02 -13.14
N ILE A 77 -7.82 -1.42 -11.96
CA ILE A 77 -7.16 -2.05 -10.80
C ILE A 77 -7.99 -3.24 -10.31
N ASP A 78 -9.30 -3.08 -10.21
CA ASP A 78 -10.22 -4.10 -9.72
C ASP A 78 -10.28 -5.30 -10.68
N ASP A 79 -10.41 -5.06 -11.98
CA ASP A 79 -10.37 -6.11 -13.02
C ASP A 79 -9.05 -6.92 -12.97
N ILE A 80 -7.92 -6.22 -12.83
CA ILE A 80 -6.62 -6.88 -12.70
C ILE A 80 -6.53 -7.68 -11.39
N SER A 81 -7.08 -7.14 -10.31
CA SER A 81 -7.07 -7.77 -8.98
C SER A 81 -7.93 -9.02 -8.96
N GLU A 82 -9.13 -8.98 -9.52
CA GLU A 82 -10.02 -10.14 -9.66
C GLU A 82 -9.34 -11.25 -10.46
N ARG A 83 -8.74 -10.93 -11.61
CA ARG A 83 -7.99 -11.90 -12.41
C ARG A 83 -6.83 -12.54 -11.62
N LYS A 84 -6.15 -11.78 -10.76
CA LYS A 84 -5.08 -12.31 -9.89
C LYS A 84 -5.65 -13.19 -8.78
N LEU A 85 -6.75 -12.79 -8.15
CA LEU A 85 -7.44 -13.57 -7.13
C LEU A 85 -7.95 -14.90 -7.70
N ASN A 86 -8.57 -14.89 -8.88
CA ASN A 86 -9.01 -16.10 -9.57
C ASN A 86 -7.87 -17.09 -9.84
N LYS A 87 -6.65 -16.59 -10.13
CA LYS A 87 -5.45 -17.45 -10.25
C LYS A 87 -5.06 -18.08 -8.91
N ILE A 88 -5.16 -17.35 -7.81
CA ILE A 88 -4.87 -17.87 -6.47
C ILE A 88 -5.94 -18.88 -6.05
N ALA A 89 -7.22 -18.54 -6.22
CA ALA A 89 -8.36 -19.43 -5.94
C ALA A 89 -8.24 -20.76 -6.70
N GLY A 90 -7.86 -20.71 -7.98
CA GLY A 90 -7.58 -21.89 -8.78
C GLY A 90 -6.43 -22.76 -8.25
N ARG A 91 -5.38 -22.17 -7.64
CA ARG A 91 -4.29 -22.92 -6.99
C ARG A 91 -4.72 -23.54 -5.66
N LEU A 92 -5.71 -22.94 -5.00
CA LEU A 92 -6.27 -23.41 -3.73
C LEU A 92 -7.42 -24.41 -3.93
N GLY A 93 -7.87 -24.66 -5.17
CA GLY A 93 -9.02 -25.52 -5.46
C GLY A 93 -10.37 -24.90 -5.08
N LEU A 94 -10.42 -23.59 -4.86
CA LEU A 94 -11.63 -22.82 -4.61
C LEU A 94 -12.22 -22.44 -5.98
N LYS A 95 -13.07 -23.29 -6.55
CA LYS A 95 -13.86 -23.01 -7.76
C LYS A 95 -15.30 -23.42 -7.56
#